data_AF-A0A7T5E4I6-F1
#
_entry.id   AF-A0A7T5E4I6-F1
#
_cell.length_a   1.000
_cell.length_b   1.000
_cell.length_c   1.000
_cell.angle_alpha   90.00
_cell.angle_beta   90.00
_cell.angle_gamma   90.00
#
_symmetry.space_group_name_H-M   'P 1'
#
loop_
_entity.id
_entity.type
_entity.pdbx_description
1 polymer ?
#
loop_
_entity_poly.entity_id
_entity_poly.type
_entity_poly.pdbx_seq_one_letter_code
_entity_poly.pdbx_strand_id
1 'polypeptide(L)' 'MKEFVEKLGRFREFFPQYEQHQLYGAVASIGMDPGADRYAYRQGLFVLAQSGETMAILNNSQFQPRNW' A
#
# COMPACT_ATOMS: atom_id res chain seq x y z
N MET A 1 -1.61 -10.16 -3.17
CA MET A 1 -2.09 -9.03 -2.34
C MET A 1 -2.51 -9.46 -0.93
N LYS A 2 -3.41 -10.44 -0.75
CA LYS A 2 -3.84 -10.88 0.60
C LYS A 2 -2.67 -11.22 1.53
N GLU A 3 -1.73 -12.04 1.06
CA GLU A 3 -0.52 -12.40 1.82
C GLU A 3 0.32 -11.18 2.22
N PHE A 4 0.39 -10.15 1.38
CA PHE A 4 1.11 -8.92 1.69
C PHE A 4 0.45 -8.14 2.82
N VAL A 5 -0.89 -8.04 2.82
CA VAL A 5 -1.65 -7.40 3.91
C VAL A 5 -1.49 -8.18 5.23
N GLU A 6 -1.45 -9.52 5.17
CA GLU A 6 -1.16 -10.36 6.34
C GLU A 6 0.25 -10.11 6.89
N LYS A 7 1.25 -9.97 6.01
CA LYS A 7 2.62 -9.62 6.39
C LYS A 7 2.72 -8.24 7.05
N LEU A 8 1.98 -7.24 6.55
CA LEU A 8 1.93 -5.91 7.19
C LEU A 8 1.37 -5.99 8.62
N GLY A 9 0.34 -6.82 8.86
CA GLY A 9 -0.23 -7.01 10.20
C GLY A 9 0.74 -7.65 11.20
N ARG A 10 1.76 -8.37 10.72
CA ARG A 10 2.79 -9.01 11.55
C ARG A 10 4.11 -8.26 11.54
N PHE A 11 4.23 -7.15 10.81
CA PHE A 11 5.49 -6.44 10.59
C PHE A 11 6.23 -6.14 11.89
N ARG A 12 5.53 -5.63 12.90
CA ARG A 12 6.14 -5.26 14.19
C ARG A 12 6.62 -6.45 15.02
N GLU A 13 6.14 -7.68 14.77
CA GLU A 13 6.69 -8.89 15.38
C GLU A 13 8.16 -9.09 14.98
N PHE A 14 8.54 -8.66 13.78
CA PHE A 14 9.88 -8.79 13.21
C PHE A 14 10.70 -7.50 13.28
N PHE A 15 10.04 -6.35 13.40
CA PHE A 15 10.67 -5.04 13.47
C PHE A 15 10.10 -4.18 14.62
N PRO A 16 10.34 -4.57 15.89
CA PRO A 16 9.76 -3.93 17.07
C PRO A 16 10.20 -2.46 17.25
N GLN A 17 11.34 -2.06 16.65
CA GLN A 17 11.80 -0.66 16.68
C GLN A 17 10.80 0.34 16.06
N TYR A 18 9.82 -0.15 15.28
CA TYR A 18 8.78 0.68 14.67
C TYR A 18 7.43 0.64 15.42
N GLU A 19 7.39 0.16 16.67
CA GLU A 19 6.16 0.11 17.47
C GLU A 19 5.46 1.45 17.63
N GLN A 20 6.23 2.52 17.82
CA GLN A 20 5.69 3.87 17.98
C GLN A 20 5.53 4.62 16.66
N HIS A 21 5.70 3.95 15.53
CA HIS A 21 5.57 4.55 14.20
C HIS A 21 4.28 4.12 13.51
N GLN A 22 3.71 5.02 12.71
CA GLN A 22 2.63 4.68 11.80
C GLN A 22 3.18 3.84 10.65
N LEU A 23 2.49 2.74 10.33
CA LEU A 23 2.86 1.82 9.27
C LEU A 23 1.80 1.87 8.18
N TYR A 24 2.17 2.41 7.03
CA TYR A 24 1.33 2.46 5.84
C TYR A 24 1.95 1.62 4.73
N GLY A 25 1.15 0.73 4.14
CA GLY A 25 1.56 -0.09 3.02
C GLY A 25 1.31 0.58 1.67
N ALA A 26 2.13 0.23 0.66
CA ALA A 26 1.97 0.66 -0.72
C ALA A 26 2.18 -0.51 -1.69
N VAL A 27 1.57 -0.45 -2.87
CA VAL A 27 1.83 -1.34 -4.01
C VAL A 27 2.17 -0.52 -5.23
N ALA A 28 3.22 -0.91 -5.95
CA ALA A 28 3.52 -0.38 -7.28
C ALA A 28 2.87 -1.27 -8.34
N SER A 29 2.05 -0.69 -9.21
CA SER A 29 1.48 -1.37 -10.36
C SER A 29 2.37 -1.09 -11.58
N ILE A 30 3.00 -2.14 -12.09
CA ILE A 30 3.78 -2.09 -13.34
C ILE A 30 2.85 -2.57 -14.46
N GLY A 31 2.03 -1.65 -14.99
CA GLY A 31 1.03 -1.92 -16.03
C GLY A 31 -0.43 -1.91 -15.53
N MET A 32 -1.40 -1.78 -16.44
CA MET A 32 -2.83 -1.87 -16.11
C MET A 32 -3.24 -3.34 -16.00
N ASP A 33 -3.17 -3.92 -14.80
CA ASP A 33 -4.00 -5.08 -14.46
C ASP A 33 -5.29 -4.53 -13.81
N PRO A 34 -6.39 -4.37 -14.58
CA PRO A 34 -7.55 -3.62 -14.13
C PRO A 34 -8.22 -4.38 -12.98
N GLY A 35 -8.04 -3.91 -11.74
CA GLY A 35 -8.64 -4.49 -10.55
C GLY A 35 -7.69 -4.68 -9.37
N ALA A 36 -6.39 -4.87 -9.61
CA ALA A 36 -5.40 -5.01 -8.54
C ALA A 36 -5.22 -3.68 -7.76
N ASP A 37 -5.27 -2.56 -8.49
CA ASP A 37 -5.32 -1.19 -7.99
C ASP A 37 -6.55 -0.94 -7.10
N ARG A 38 -7.74 -1.37 -7.54
CA ARG A 38 -8.99 -1.19 -6.79
C ARG A 38 -9.01 -2.00 -5.51
N TYR A 39 -8.50 -3.24 -5.57
CA TYR A 39 -8.40 -4.07 -4.37
C TYR A 39 -7.38 -3.47 -3.39
N ALA A 40 -6.22 -3.01 -3.85
CA ALA A 40 -5.23 -2.34 -3.02
C ALA A 40 -5.78 -1.07 -2.34
N TYR A 41 -6.46 -0.22 -3.12
CA TYR A 41 -7.16 0.97 -2.61
C TYR A 41 -8.13 0.60 -1.47
N ARG A 42 -8.95 -0.44 -1.66
CA ARG A 42 -9.91 -0.90 -0.65
C ARG A 42 -9.27 -1.49 0.60
N GLN A 43 -8.05 -2.03 0.51
CA GLN A 43 -7.30 -2.52 1.66
C GLN A 43 -6.61 -1.39 2.44
N GLY A 44 -6.75 -0.13 2.01
CA GLY A 44 -6.07 1.00 2.64
C GLY A 44 -4.60 1.12 2.25
N LEU A 45 -4.21 0.56 1.09
CA LEU A 45 -2.85 0.64 0.55
C LEU A 45 -2.72 1.81 -0.42
N PHE A 46 -1.59 2.49 -0.36
CA PHE A 46 -1.19 3.42 -1.41
C PHE A 46 -0.94 2.66 -2.71
N VAL A 47 -1.43 3.17 -3.83
CA VAL A 47 -1.23 2.63 -5.17
C VAL A 47 -0.30 3.57 -5.91
N LEU A 48 0.86 3.06 -6.28
CA LEU A 48 1.87 3.78 -7.04
C LEU A 48 1.85 3.27 -8.49
N ALA A 49 2.02 4.17 -9.45
CA ALA A 49 2.18 3.80 -10.85
C ALA A 49 3.26 4.65 -11.50
N GLN A 50 3.84 4.10 -12.55
CA GLN A 50 4.82 4.84 -13.35
C GLN A 50 4.12 5.99 -14.09
N SER A 51 4.72 7.17 -14.00
CA SER A 51 4.33 8.37 -14.73
C SER A 51 5.58 8.94 -15.41
N GLY A 52 5.79 8.50 -16.65
CA GLY A 52 7.03 8.77 -17.40
C GLY A 52 8.25 8.21 -16.68
N GLU A 53 9.18 9.11 -16.30
CA GLU A 53 10.40 8.78 -15.55
C GLU A 53 10.21 8.81 -14.02
N THR A 54 8.99 9.08 -13.54
CA THR A 54 8.69 9.24 -12.11
C THR A 54 7.59 8.27 -11.64
N MET A 55 7.32 8.26 -10.33
CA MET A 55 6.21 7.52 -9.73
C MET A 55 5.13 8.50 -9.29
N ALA A 56 3.88 8.18 -9.60
CA ALA A 56 2.70 8.91 -9.14
C ALA A 56 1.87 8.07 -8.16
N ILE A 57 1.27 8.72 -7.17
CA ILE A 57 0.26 8.11 -6.29
C ILE A 57 -1.10 8.22 -7.00
N LEU A 58 -1.76 7.08 -7.20
CA LEU A 58 -3.06 7.02 -7.88
C LEU A 58 -4.26 7.15 -6.93
N ASN A 59 -4.04 7.08 -5.61
CA ASN A 59 -5.10 7.29 -4.63
C ASN A 59 -5.65 8.73 -4.73
N ASN A 60 -6.96 8.86 -4.70
CA ASN A 60 -7.61 10.17 -4.67
C ASN A 60 -7.53 10.83 -3.27
N SER A 61 -7.98 12.08 -3.17
CA SER A 61 -7.98 12.85 -1.92
C SER A 61 -8.88 12.32 -0.81
N GLN A 62 -9.80 11.40 -1.12
CA GLN A 62 -10.69 10.76 -0.15
C GLN A 62 -10.13 9.44 0.39
N PHE A 63 -8.96 9.02 -0.10
CA PHE A 63 -8.32 7.79 0.35
C PHE A 63 -7.98 7.84 1.83
N GLN A 64 -8.33 6.77 2.54
CA GLN A 64 -8.00 6.58 3.94
C GLN A 64 -6.97 5.46 4.06
N PRO A 65 -5.70 5.78 4.36
CA PRO A 65 -4.68 4.75 4.53
C PRO A 65 -4.97 3.97 5.80
N ARG A 66 -4.84 2.65 5.73
CA ARG A 66 -4.92 1.80 6.92
C ARG A 66 -3.57 1.88 7.63
N ASN A 67 -3.59 2.18 8.93
CA ASN A 67 -2.43 1.99 9.78
C ASN A 67 -2.43 0.53 10.26
N TRP A 68 -1.41 -0.24 9.89
CA TRP A 68 -1.20 -1.59 10.41
C TRP A 68 -0.43 -1.52 11.71
#